data_AF-A0A965PB05-F1
#
_entry.id   AF-A0A965PB05-F1
#
_cell.length_a   1.000
_cell.length_b   1.000
_cell.length_c   1.000
_cell.angle_alpha   90.00
_cell.angle_beta   90.00
_cell.angle_gamma   90.00
#
_symmetry.space_group_name_H-M   'P 1'
#
loop_
_entity.id
_entity.type
_entity.pdbx_description
1 polymer ?
#
loop_
_entity_poly.entity_id
_entity_poly.type
_entity_poly.pdbx_seq_one_letter_code
_entity_poly.pdbx_strand_id
1 'polypeptide(L)'
;MNKNLTKQEAIEAKKAKMRELADMFSKLSEAERVELSNQLGSLRTIEGRPLSFKNSALLYFQRKGVSIVGGFQQWKKAGRIVKKGEKSLLIFCPATKKPKEGEVSEDSPLFFFSGNVFDISQTEPLSPAETQTRSLVGNA
;
A
#
# COMPACT_ATOMS: atom_id res chain seq x y z
N MET A 1 -21.11 -13.73 23.08
CA MET A 1 -19.94 -14.14 22.26
C MET A 1 -19.41 -12.94 21.49
N ASN A 2 -18.17 -12.54 21.79
CA ASN A 2 -17.59 -11.25 21.41
C ASN A 2 -17.20 -11.19 19.93
N LYS A 3 -18.01 -10.51 19.10
CA LYS A 3 -17.73 -10.23 17.67
C LYS A 3 -16.44 -9.44 17.41
N ASN A 4 -15.81 -8.88 18.46
CA ASN A 4 -14.55 -8.13 18.36
C ASN A 4 -13.30 -9.03 18.33
N LEU A 5 -13.31 -10.19 19.00
CA LEU A 5 -12.13 -11.06 19.09
C LEU A 5 -11.74 -11.66 17.74
N THR A 6 -12.74 -12.10 16.95
CA THR A 6 -12.54 -12.68 15.61
C THR A 6 -12.11 -11.65 14.57
N LYS A 7 -12.53 -10.38 14.71
CA LYS A 7 -12.07 -9.29 13.83
C LYS A 7 -10.61 -8.94 14.09
N GLN A 8 -10.17 -8.92 15.35
CA GLN A 8 -8.78 -8.67 15.72
C GLN A 8 -7.85 -9.73 15.14
N GLU A 9 -8.20 -11.02 15.33
CA GLU A 9 -7.43 -12.16 14.83
C GLU A 9 -7.35 -12.17 13.29
N ALA A 10 -8.45 -11.84 12.60
CA ALA A 10 -8.46 -11.74 11.14
C ALA A 10 -7.57 -10.59 10.62
N ILE A 11 -7.54 -9.47 11.34
CA ILE A 11 -6.66 -8.33 11.01
C ILE A 11 -5.20 -8.73 11.22
N GLU A 12 -4.88 -9.40 12.33
CA GLU A 12 -3.53 -9.86 12.63
C GLU A 12 -3.04 -10.93 11.66
N ALA A 13 -3.89 -11.92 11.34
CA ALA A 13 -3.58 -12.95 10.35
C ALA A 13 -3.37 -12.35 8.95
N LYS A 14 -4.21 -11.39 8.56
CA LYS A 14 -4.02 -10.65 7.30
C LYS A 14 -2.72 -9.85 7.34
N LYS A 15 -2.41 -9.18 8.45
CA LYS A 15 -1.16 -8.43 8.65
C LYS A 15 0.07 -9.34 8.56
N ALA A 16 0.02 -10.52 9.16
CA ALA A 16 1.09 -11.51 9.14
C ALA A 16 1.34 -12.03 7.72
N LYS A 17 0.29 -12.46 7.01
CA LYS A 17 0.39 -12.90 5.60
C LYS A 17 0.94 -11.80 4.69
N MET A 18 0.51 -10.56 4.92
CA MET A 18 0.99 -9.40 4.16
C MET A 18 2.45 -9.08 4.44
N ARG A 19 2.90 -9.25 5.69
CA ARG A 19 4.31 -9.12 6.09
C ARG A 19 5.16 -10.20 5.46
N GLU A 20 4.70 -11.45 5.47
CA GLU A 20 5.37 -12.58 4.82
C GLU A 20 5.51 -12.35 3.32
N LEU A 21 4.44 -11.92 2.65
CA LEU A 21 4.47 -11.56 1.24
C LEU A 21 5.47 -10.43 0.96
N ALA A 22 5.47 -9.38 1.77
CA ALA A 22 6.42 -8.29 1.65
C ALA A 22 7.88 -8.76 1.86
N ASP A 23 8.10 -9.67 2.81
CA ASP A 23 9.42 -10.24 3.08
C ASP A 23 9.92 -11.06 1.89
N MET A 24 9.06 -11.93 1.32
CA MET A 24 9.35 -12.70 0.11
C MET A 24 9.75 -11.79 -1.04
N PHE A 25 8.96 -10.77 -1.37
CA PHE A 25 9.28 -9.84 -2.45
C PHE A 25 10.56 -9.03 -2.19
N SER A 26 10.91 -8.77 -0.92
CA SER A 26 12.13 -8.05 -0.60
C SER A 26 13.40 -8.89 -0.76
N LYS A 27 13.28 -10.22 -0.68
CA LYS A 27 14.38 -11.16 -0.89
C LYS A 27 14.65 -11.42 -2.38
N LEU A 28 13.68 -11.13 -3.25
CA LEU A 28 13.84 -11.24 -4.70
C LEU A 28 14.72 -10.11 -5.26
N SER A 29 15.57 -10.45 -6.22
CA SER A 29 16.29 -9.48 -7.03
C SER A 29 15.32 -8.59 -7.81
N GLU A 30 15.82 -7.45 -8.30
CA GLU A 30 15.00 -6.54 -9.10
C GLU A 30 14.50 -7.19 -10.40
N ALA A 31 15.33 -8.00 -11.05
CA ALA A 31 14.96 -8.74 -12.26
C ALA A 31 13.84 -9.75 -12.00
N GLU A 32 13.95 -10.55 -10.93
CA GLU A 32 12.92 -11.53 -10.56
C GLU A 32 11.58 -10.86 -10.19
N ARG A 33 11.63 -9.70 -9.54
CA ARG A 33 10.44 -8.91 -9.21
C ARG A 33 9.72 -8.39 -10.45
N VAL A 34 10.48 -7.93 -11.45
CA VAL A 34 9.93 -7.48 -12.73
C VAL A 34 9.33 -8.64 -13.50
N GLU A 35 10.03 -9.78 -13.57
CA GLU A 35 9.54 -10.98 -14.26
C GLU A 35 8.24 -11.50 -13.64
N LEU A 36 8.18 -11.60 -12.30
CA LEU A 36 6.98 -12.00 -11.59
C LEU A 36 5.81 -11.03 -11.83
N SER A 37 6.08 -9.72 -11.93
CA SER A 37 5.07 -8.74 -12.30
C SER A 37 4.56 -8.95 -13.73
N ASN A 38 5.43 -9.26 -14.69
CA ASN A 38 5.07 -9.56 -16.07
C ASN A 38 4.20 -10.82 -16.13
N GLN A 39 4.58 -11.88 -15.41
CA GLN A 39 3.82 -13.13 -15.33
C GLN A 39 2.42 -12.93 -14.72
N LEU A 40 2.29 -12.03 -13.74
CA LEU A 40 1.00 -11.71 -13.10
C LEU A 40 0.15 -10.70 -13.91
N GLY A 41 0.63 -10.28 -15.08
CA GLY A 41 -0.05 -9.44 -16.08
C GLY A 41 -0.23 -7.96 -15.71
N SER A 42 -0.04 -7.58 -14.44
CA SER A 42 -0.13 -6.19 -13.97
C SER A 42 0.65 -5.97 -12.69
N LEU A 43 1.19 -4.76 -12.52
CA LEU A 43 1.76 -4.34 -11.24
C LEU A 43 0.72 -4.45 -10.14
N ARG A 44 1.14 -4.92 -8.97
CA ARG A 44 0.23 -5.12 -7.84
C ARG A 44 0.53 -4.16 -6.72
N THR A 45 -0.53 -3.79 -6.04
CA THR A 45 -0.42 -3.16 -4.73
C THR A 45 0.08 -4.17 -3.70
N ILE A 46 0.63 -3.70 -2.59
CA ILE A 46 1.04 -4.56 -1.47
C ILE A 46 -0.12 -5.43 -0.95
N GLU A 47 -1.37 -5.00 -1.14
CA GLU A 47 -2.60 -5.74 -0.80
C GLU A 47 -3.02 -6.76 -1.87
N GLY A 48 -2.17 -7.03 -2.86
CA GLY A 48 -2.38 -8.02 -3.92
C GLY A 48 -3.34 -7.59 -5.03
N ARG A 49 -3.93 -6.39 -4.94
CA ARG A 49 -4.82 -5.86 -5.99
C ARG A 49 -4.01 -5.48 -7.23
N PRO A 50 -4.46 -5.86 -8.43
CA PRO A 50 -3.87 -5.39 -9.68
C PRO A 50 -4.10 -3.89 -9.85
N LEU A 51 -3.11 -3.20 -10.40
CA LEU A 51 -3.24 -1.83 -10.85
C LEU A 51 -3.84 -1.78 -12.26
N SER A 52 -4.50 -0.68 -12.57
CA SER A 52 -4.93 -0.40 -13.95
C SER A 52 -3.72 -0.27 -14.87
N PHE A 53 -3.93 -0.51 -16.17
CA PHE A 53 -2.89 -0.31 -17.18
C PHE A 53 -2.31 1.11 -17.13
N LYS A 54 -3.17 2.13 -16.99
CA LYS A 54 -2.77 3.54 -16.88
C LYS A 54 -1.85 3.78 -15.69
N ASN A 55 -2.21 3.27 -14.51
CA ASN A 55 -1.36 3.39 -13.31
C ASN A 55 -0.06 2.58 -13.45
N SER A 56 -0.10 1.41 -14.10
CA SER A 56 1.09 0.60 -14.34
C SER A 56 2.09 1.31 -15.26
N ALA A 57 1.61 1.86 -16.38
CA ALA A 57 2.43 2.65 -17.30
C ALA A 57 2.97 3.92 -16.63
N LEU A 58 2.13 4.64 -15.87
CA LEU A 58 2.55 5.83 -15.14
C LEU A 58 3.68 5.54 -14.13
N LEU A 59 3.61 4.42 -13.42
CA LEU A 59 4.66 4.01 -12.50
C LEU A 59 5.96 3.66 -13.24
N TYR A 60 5.85 2.94 -14.35
CA TYR A 60 6.99 2.57 -15.19
C TYR A 60 7.77 3.79 -15.71
N PHE A 61 7.06 4.86 -16.10
CA PHE A 61 7.71 6.11 -16.54
C PHE A 61 8.36 6.89 -15.40
N GLN A 62 7.86 6.78 -14.17
CA GLN A 62 8.46 7.45 -13.01
C GLN A 62 9.67 6.71 -12.46
N ARG A 63 9.67 5.36 -12.51
CA ARG A 63 10.74 4.53 -11.99
C ARG A 63 10.84 3.22 -12.77
N LYS A 64 12.04 2.91 -13.25
CA LYS A 64 12.37 1.59 -13.80
C LYS A 64 12.45 0.57 -12.66
N GLY A 65 12.00 -0.67 -12.91
CA GLY A 65 12.06 -1.75 -11.90
C GLY A 65 10.99 -1.70 -10.81
N VAL A 66 9.90 -0.93 -11.01
CA VAL A 66 8.75 -0.98 -10.09
C VAL A 66 8.14 -2.38 -10.11
N SER A 67 7.74 -2.87 -8.94
CA SER A 67 7.32 -4.26 -8.72
C SER A 67 6.06 -4.35 -7.86
N ILE A 68 6.17 -4.01 -6.58
CA ILE A 68 5.04 -3.88 -5.66
C ILE A 68 5.02 -2.48 -5.12
N VAL A 69 3.86 -1.84 -5.21
CA VAL A 69 3.66 -0.50 -4.67
C VAL A 69 2.66 -0.49 -3.52
N GLY A 70 2.83 0.45 -2.59
CA GLY A 70 1.90 0.66 -1.50
C GLY A 70 1.97 2.11 -1.01
N GLY A 71 0.86 2.60 -0.45
CA GLY A 71 0.86 3.83 0.31
C GLY A 71 1.67 3.69 1.59
N PHE A 72 2.14 4.80 2.15
CA PHE A 72 2.97 4.82 3.35
C PHE A 72 2.35 4.03 4.52
N GLN A 73 1.06 4.22 4.80
CA GLN A 73 0.37 3.49 5.86
C GLN A 73 0.16 2.00 5.53
N GLN A 74 0.05 1.64 4.26
CA GLN A 74 -0.06 0.24 3.85
C GLN A 74 1.25 -0.50 4.09
N TRP A 75 2.39 0.12 3.75
CA TRP A 75 3.71 -0.42 4.09
C TRP A 75 3.89 -0.59 5.59
N LYS A 76 3.53 0.44 6.37
CA LYS A 76 3.58 0.37 7.83
C LYS A 76 2.74 -0.77 8.40
N LYS A 77 1.54 -1.00 7.86
CA LYS A 77 0.70 -2.15 8.23
C LYS A 77 1.38 -3.48 7.84
N ALA A 78 2.03 -3.55 6.69
CA ALA A 78 2.79 -4.71 6.24
C ALA A 78 4.13 -4.92 6.99
N GLY A 79 4.43 -4.12 8.03
CA GLY A 79 5.65 -4.27 8.82
C GLY A 79 6.91 -3.75 8.12
N ARG A 80 6.75 -2.83 7.16
CA ARG A 80 7.86 -2.11 6.51
C ARG A 80 7.67 -0.61 6.66
N ILE A 81 8.76 0.14 6.62
CA ILE A 81 8.73 1.60 6.62
C ILE A 81 9.43 2.12 5.37
N VAL A 82 8.96 3.24 4.84
CA VAL A 82 9.63 3.92 3.73
C VAL A 82 10.92 4.53 4.25
N LYS A 83 12.04 4.29 3.55
CA LYS A 83 13.36 4.82 3.93
C LYS A 83 13.32 6.35 3.90
N LYS A 84 14.03 6.97 4.85
CA LYS A 84 14.09 8.43 4.94
C LYS A 84 14.72 9.02 3.67
N GLY A 85 14.07 10.02 3.08
CA GLY A 85 14.56 10.72 1.87
C GLY A 85 14.08 10.13 0.54
N GLU A 86 13.37 9.00 0.55
CA GLU A 86 12.77 8.44 -0.66
C GLU A 86 11.64 9.32 -1.21
N LYS A 87 11.60 9.46 -2.54
CA LYS A 87 10.55 10.20 -3.24
C LYS A 87 9.37 9.28 -3.52
N SER A 88 8.15 9.79 -3.33
CA SER A 88 6.94 9.06 -3.70
C SER A 88 6.78 8.96 -5.22
N LEU A 89 6.07 7.92 -5.63
CA LEU A 89 5.54 7.74 -6.97
C LEU A 89 4.06 8.12 -6.96
N LEU A 90 3.56 8.64 -8.07
CA LEU A 90 2.17 9.05 -8.21
C LEU A 90 1.35 7.99 -8.94
N ILE A 91 0.13 7.77 -8.46
CA ILE A 91 -0.92 7.00 -9.15
C ILE A 91 -2.20 7.82 -9.21
N PHE A 92 -3.05 7.57 -10.20
CA PHE A 92 -4.39 8.14 -10.24
C PHE A 92 -5.34 7.32 -9.38
N CYS A 93 -6.01 7.99 -8.44
CA CYS A 93 -6.98 7.41 -7.54
C CYS A 93 -8.37 8.02 -7.80
N PRO A 94 -9.42 7.19 -8.01
CA PRO A 94 -10.78 7.68 -8.05
C PRO A 94 -11.22 8.16 -6.65
N ALA A 95 -11.93 9.27 -6.59
CA ALA A 95 -12.56 9.79 -5.39
C ALA A 95 -13.94 10.34 -5.70
N THR A 96 -14.85 10.18 -4.74
CA THR A 96 -16.15 10.86 -4.72
C THR A 96 -16.09 11.98 -3.70
N LYS A 97 -16.69 13.14 -4.02
CA LYS A 97 -16.84 14.20 -3.02
C LYS A 97 -17.85 13.72 -1.99
N LYS A 98 -17.56 13.92 -0.70
CA LYS A 98 -18.58 13.72 0.32
C LYS A 98 -19.62 14.83 0.15
N PRO A 99 -20.92 14.49 0.13
CA PRO A 99 -21.96 15.52 0.16
C PRO A 99 -21.81 16.35 1.44
N LYS A 100 -22.08 17.65 1.35
CA LYS A 100 -22.15 18.52 2.53
C LYS A 100 -23.45 18.23 3.29
N GLU A 101 -23.45 18.44 4.61
CA GLU A 101 -24.69 18.32 5.40
C GLU A 101 -25.77 19.25 4.83
N GLY A 102 -26.90 18.66 4.43
CA GLY A 102 -28.03 19.37 3.83
C GLY A 102 -28.15 19.27 2.30
N GLU A 103 -27.16 18.74 1.59
CA GLU A 103 -27.25 18.50 0.13
C GLU A 103 -27.61 17.03 -0.17
N VAL A 104 -28.77 16.82 -0.79
CA VAL A 104 -29.10 15.54 -1.45
C VAL A 104 -28.48 15.60 -2.85
N SER A 105 -27.28 15.06 -3.03
CA SER A 105 -26.72 14.86 -4.37
C SER A 105 -26.96 13.42 -4.82
N GLU A 106 -27.86 13.20 -5.78
CA GLU A 106 -28.04 11.89 -6.41
C GLU A 106 -26.83 11.52 -7.30
N ASP A 107 -26.05 12.51 -7.75
CA ASP A 107 -24.84 12.31 -8.55
C ASP A 107 -23.63 13.02 -7.93
N SER A 108 -22.84 12.30 -7.13
CA SER A 108 -21.53 12.77 -6.70
C SER A 108 -20.53 12.62 -7.86
N PRO A 109 -19.98 13.72 -8.44
CA PRO A 109 -19.09 13.61 -9.59
C PRO A 109 -17.82 12.84 -9.20
N LEU A 110 -17.51 11.81 -9.98
CA LEU A 110 -16.26 11.07 -9.87
C LEU A 110 -15.11 11.97 -10.34
N PHE A 111 -14.15 12.22 -9.46
CA PHE A 111 -12.91 12.90 -9.81
C PHE A 111 -11.71 12.01 -9.51
N PHE A 112 -10.58 12.32 -10.15
CA PHE A 112 -9.33 11.65 -9.89
C PHE A 112 -8.36 12.60 -9.20
N PHE A 113 -7.64 12.09 -8.21
CA PHE A 113 -6.53 12.80 -7.58
C PHE A 113 -5.27 11.95 -7.65
N SER A 114 -4.12 12.60 -7.50
CA SER A 114 -2.82 11.91 -7.46
C SER A 114 -2.56 11.36 -6.06
N GLY A 115 -2.56 10.04 -5.92
CA GLY A 115 -2.16 9.33 -4.71
C GLY A 115 -0.66 9.07 -4.66
N ASN A 116 -0.07 9.16 -3.47
CA ASN A 116 1.34 8.84 -3.24
C ASN A 116 1.52 7.36 -2.87
N VAL A 117 2.40 6.68 -3.60
CA VAL A 117 2.80 5.29 -3.35
C VAL A 117 4.32 5.15 -3.39
N PHE A 118 4.81 4.04 -2.86
CA PHE A 118 6.23 3.71 -2.80
C PHE A 118 6.43 2.28 -3.26
N ASP A 119 7.49 2.01 -4.01
CA ASP A 119 7.91 0.66 -4.36
C ASP A 119 8.55 -0.05 -3.15
N ILE A 120 8.49 -1.37 -3.11
CA ILE A 120 9.12 -2.17 -2.07
C ILE A 120 10.62 -1.89 -1.90
N SER A 121 11.35 -1.57 -2.96
CA SER A 121 12.79 -1.23 -2.90
C SER A 121 13.07 0.04 -2.08
N GLN A 122 12.07 0.92 -1.98
CA GLN A 122 12.12 2.17 -1.21
C GLN A 122 11.78 1.96 0.27
N THR A 123 11.56 0.71 0.68
CA THR A 123 11.15 0.37 2.04
C THR A 123 12.15 -0.57 2.71
N GLU A 124 12.18 -0.53 4.03
CA GLU A 124 12.97 -1.40 4.89
C GLU A 124 12.08 -2.07 5.95
N PRO A 125 12.47 -3.23 6.50
CA PRO A 125 11.74 -3.88 7.58
C PRO A 125 11.62 -2.93 8.79
N LEU A 126 10.42 -2.84 9.35
CA LEU A 126 10.19 -2.04 10.55
C LEU A 126 10.92 -2.69 11.73
N SER A 127 11.82 -1.92 12.38
CA SER A 127 12.55 -2.39 13.55
C SER A 127 11.62 -2.61 14.75
N PRO A 128 11.88 -3.60 15.62
CA PRO A 128 11.14 -3.79 16.88
C PRO A 128 11.13 -2.53 17.76
N ALA A 129 12.20 -1.72 17.75
CA ALA A 129 12.30 -0.50 18.54
C ALA A 129 11.30 0.60 18.11
N GLU A 130 10.99 0.68 16.81
CA GLU A 130 10.01 1.63 16.26
C GLU A 130 8.56 1.16 16.42
N THR A 131 8.38 -0.11 16.80
CA THR A 131 7.07 -0.70 17.10
C THR A 131 6.61 -0.28 18.51
N GLN A 132 7.53 -0.11 19.47
CA GLN A 132 7.23 0.24 20.87
C GLN A 132 6.93 1.73 21.10
N THR A 133 7.56 2.64 20.34
CA THR A 133 7.37 4.10 20.50
C THR A 133 5.94 4.58 20.20
N ARG A 134 5.07 3.71 19.66
CA ARG A 134 3.72 4.07 19.18
C ARG A 134 2.56 3.47 19.97
N SER A 135 2.80 2.53 20.89
CA SER A 135 1.75 2.14 21.85
C SER A 135 1.46 3.23 22.88
N LEU A 136 2.34 4.23 23.01
CA LEU A 136 2.23 5.31 24.00
C LEU A 136 1.56 6.60 23.49
N VAL A 137 1.34 6.76 22.17
CA VAL A 137 0.78 8.01 21.58
C VAL A 137 -0.70 7.85 21.17
N GLY A 138 -1.31 6.70 21.47
CA GLY A 138 -2.69 6.38 21.06
C GLY A 138 -3.76 6.50 22.15
N ASN A 139 -3.42 6.96 23.36
CA ASN A 139 -4.37 7.25 24.43
C ASN A 139 -4.23 8.73 24.83
N ALA A 140 -4.88 9.61 24.07
CA ALA A 140 -5.21 10.97 24.47
C ALA A 140 -6.52 11.37 23.80
#